data_AF-A0A4P7NFZ0-F1
#
_entry.id   AF-A0A4P7NFZ0-F1
#
_cell.length_a   1.000
_cell.length_b   1.000
_cell.length_c   1.000
_cell.angle_alpha   90.00
_cell.angle_beta   90.00
_cell.angle_gamma   90.00
#
_symmetry.space_group_name_H-M   'P 1'
#
loop_
_entity.id
_entity.type
_entity.pdbx_description
1 polymer ?
#
loop_
_entity_poly.entity_id
_entity_poly.type
_entity_poly.pdbx_seq_one_letter_code
_entity_poly.pdbx_strand_id
1 'polypeptide(L)' 'MNLPSDYDENGFPKDPEGKRSWQDHEDYVRLTREVEVESRQDYCLLTALRNQEKLDFTAKFWINSPPMLEVM' A
#
# COMPACT_ATOMS: atom_id res chain seq x y z
N MET A 1 8.26 -14.85 34.02
CA MET A 1 7.35 -13.68 34.07
C MET A 1 8.24 -12.46 34.13
N ASN A 2 8.01 -11.47 33.29
CA ASN A 2 8.75 -10.21 33.37
C ASN A 2 8.18 -9.41 34.54
N LEU A 3 9.05 -8.93 35.42
CA LEU A 3 8.69 -8.11 36.57
C LEU A 3 8.61 -6.64 36.14
N PRO A 4 7.78 -5.81 36.80
CA PRO A 4 7.77 -4.37 36.55
C PRO A 4 9.15 -3.70 36.73
N SER A 5 10.05 -4.30 37.52
CA SER A 5 11.44 -3.85 37.68
C SER A 5 12.28 -3.96 36.41
N ASP A 6 11.89 -4.85 35.49
CA ASP A 6 12.66 -5.20 34.28
C ASP A 6 12.53 -4.13 33.19
N TYR A 7 11.64 -3.15 33.40
CA TYR A 7 11.39 -2.05 32.48
C TYR A 7 11.85 -0.71 33.07
N ASP A 8 12.27 0.21 32.22
CA ASP A 8 12.63 1.58 32.59
C ASP A 8 11.39 2.46 32.80
N GLU A 9 11.60 3.71 33.20
CA GLU A 9 10.53 4.67 33.49
C GLU A 9 9.63 4.98 32.28
N ASN A 10 10.11 4.67 31.08
CA ASN A 10 9.37 4.83 29.83
C ASN A 10 8.68 3.54 29.38
N GLY A 11 8.81 2.45 30.15
CA GLY A 11 8.20 1.16 29.86
C GLY A 11 8.99 0.30 28.86
N PHE A 12 10.25 0.64 28.54
CA PHE A 12 11.11 -0.19 27.70
C PHE A 12 11.87 -1.23 28.54
N PRO A 13 12.14 -2.43 28.03
CA PRO A 13 12.97 -3.39 28.73
C PRO A 13 14.31 -2.76 29.08
N LYS A 14 14.84 -2.99 30.28
CA LYS A 14 16.18 -2.53 30.67
C LYS A 14 17.27 -3.41 30.09
N ASP A 15 16.96 -4.68 29.83
CA ASP A 15 17.92 -5.62 29.31
C ASP A 15 18.26 -5.31 27.84
N PRO A 16 19.53 -5.40 27.43
CA PRO A 16 19.95 -5.00 26.08
C PRO A 16 19.34 -5.85 24.96
N GLU A 17 18.99 -7.10 25.25
CA GLU A 17 18.41 -8.03 24.27
C GLU A 17 16.92 -7.73 24.06
N GLY A 18 16.18 -7.48 25.14
CA GLY A 18 14.83 -6.96 25.14
C GLY A 18 14.73 -5.63 24.44
N LYS A 19 15.65 -4.68 24.69
CA LYS A 19 15.69 -3.40 23.94
C LYS A 19 15.83 -3.62 22.44
N ARG A 20 16.74 -4.51 22.01
CA ARG A 20 16.91 -4.82 20.58
C ARG A 20 15.66 -5.46 19.99
N SER A 21 15.09 -6.46 20.66
CA SER A 21 13.89 -7.12 20.18
C SER A 21 12.70 -6.17 20.03
N TRP A 22 12.57 -5.19 20.92
CA TRP A 22 11.56 -4.13 20.80
C TRP A 22 11.84 -3.20 19.63
N GLN A 23 13.08 -2.77 19.46
CA GLN A 23 13.48 -1.92 18.34
C GLN A 23 13.27 -2.63 16.98
N ASP A 24 13.65 -3.91 16.88
CA ASP A 24 13.47 -4.74 15.69
C ASP A 24 11.98 -4.89 15.35
N HIS A 25 11.12 -5.00 16.37
CA HIS A 25 9.67 -5.04 16.18
C HIS A 25 9.13 -3.71 15.64
N GLU A 26 9.54 -2.58 16.21
CA GLU A 26 9.14 -1.26 15.72
C GLU A 26 9.60 -1.02 14.28
N ASP A 27 10.84 -1.39 13.96
CA ASP A 27 11.40 -1.27 12.62
C ASP A 27 10.65 -2.16 11.61
N TYR A 28 10.28 -3.38 12.00
CA TYR A 28 9.44 -4.26 11.18
C TYR A 28 8.06 -3.66 10.90
N VAL A 29 7.40 -3.12 11.93
CA VAL A 29 6.08 -2.48 11.79
C VAL A 29 6.17 -1.27 10.85
N ARG A 30 7.20 -0.44 11.01
CA ARG A 30 7.45 0.72 10.13
C ARG A 30 7.62 0.28 8.67
N LEU A 31 8.50 -0.68 8.43
CA LEU A 31 8.77 -1.19 7.08
C LEU A 31 7.53 -1.80 6.43
N THR A 32 6.77 -2.60 7.18
CA THR A 32 5.54 -3.22 6.68
C THR A 32 4.53 -2.16 6.25
N ARG A 33 4.38 -1.10 7.04
CA ARG A 33 3.47 0.02 6.72
C ARG A 33 3.92 0.76 5.45
N GLU A 34 5.22 0.99 5.29
CA GLU A 34 5.77 1.65 4.09
C GLU A 34 5.49 0.82 2.82
N VAL A 35 5.73 -0.50 2.88
CA VAL A 35 5.44 -1.43 1.79
C VAL A 35 3.93 -1.50 1.46
N GLU A 36 3.06 -1.48 2.47
CA GLU A 36 1.61 -1.42 2.27
C GLU A 36 1.17 -0.13 1.57
N VAL A 37 1.79 1.01 1.88
CA VAL A 37 1.50 2.28 1.21
C VAL A 37 1.97 2.26 -0.24
N GLU A 38 3.20 1.81 -0.49
CA GLU A 38 3.78 1.71 -1.83
C GLU A 38 2.96 0.76 -2.72
N SER A 39 2.62 -0.44 -2.23
CA SER A 39 1.80 -1.41 -2.97
C SER A 39 0.40 -0.89 -3.29
N ARG A 40 -0.22 -0.10 -2.41
CA ARG A 40 -1.50 0.58 -2.70
C ARG A 40 -1.35 1.63 -3.79
N GLN A 41 -0.26 2.40 -3.79
CA GLN A 41 0.02 3.39 -4.83
C GLN A 41 0.20 2.72 -6.19
N ASP A 42 0.96 1.62 -6.25
CA ASP A 42 1.14 0.82 -7.46
C ASP A 42 -0.19 0.29 -8.00
N TYR A 43 -1.05 -0.24 -7.12
CA TYR A 43 -2.38 -0.71 -7.51
C TYR A 43 -3.24 0.42 -8.11
N CYS A 44 -3.21 1.61 -7.52
CA CYS A 44 -3.93 2.77 -8.04
C CYS A 44 -3.43 3.19 -9.43
N LEU A 45 -2.10 3.23 -9.61
CA LEU A 45 -1.48 3.56 -10.90
C LEU A 45 -1.83 2.53 -11.98
N LEU A 46 -1.72 1.24 -11.68
CA LEU A 46 -2.09 0.16 -12.60
C LEU A 46 -3.56 0.25 -13.02
N THR A 47 -4.45 0.54 -12.06
CA THR A 47 -5.88 0.70 -12.33
C THR A 47 -6.15 1.91 -13.22
N ALA A 48 -5.49 3.04 -12.95
CA ALA A 48 -5.61 4.25 -13.75
C ALA A 48 -5.14 4.03 -15.21
N LEU A 49 -3.96 3.41 -15.39
CA LEU A 49 -3.42 3.08 -16.71
C LEU A 49 -4.35 2.16 -17.49
N ARG A 50 -4.83 1.09 -16.85
CA ARG A 50 -5.77 0.16 -17.49
C ARG A 50 -7.09 0.83 -17.90
N ASN A 51 -7.57 1.78 -17.11
CA ASN A 51 -8.76 2.55 -17.46
C ASN A 51 -8.50 3.49 -18.64
N GLN A 52 -7.33 4.13 -18.69
CA GLN A 52 -6.93 4.96 -19.83
C GLN A 52 -6.85 4.14 -21.12
N GLU A 53 -6.23 2.97 -21.11
CA GLU A 53 -6.17 2.09 -22.28
C GLU A 53 -7.55 1.67 -22.80
N LYS A 54 -8.49 1.38 -21.88
CA LYS A 54 -9.88 1.05 -22.25
C LYS A 54 -10.59 2.24 -22.90
N LEU A 55 -10.39 3.45 -22.38
CA LEU A 55 -10.96 4.67 -22.95
C LEU A 55 -10.38 4.95 -24.33
N ASP A 56 -9.06 4.82 -24.51
CA ASP A 56 -8.39 4.98 -25.80
C ASP A 56 -8.85 3.94 -26.83
N PHE A 57 -8.97 2.68 -26.42
CA PHE A 57 -9.53 1.62 -27.27
C PHE A 57 -10.96 1.95 -27.68
N THR A 58 -11.79 2.36 -26.72
CA THR A 58 -13.19 2.74 -26.97
C THR A 58 -13.24 3.91 -27.95
N ALA A 59 -12.52 4.99 -27.69
CA ALA A 59 -12.47 6.15 -28.60
C ALA A 59 -12.06 5.75 -30.02
N LYS A 60 -11.02 4.92 -30.18
CA LYS A 60 -10.60 4.40 -31.49
C LYS A 60 -11.67 3.53 -32.16
N PHE A 61 -12.35 2.66 -31.41
CA PHE A 61 -13.44 1.85 -31.94
C PHE A 61 -14.58 2.73 -32.46
N TRP A 62 -15.00 3.73 -31.69
CA TRP A 62 -16.09 4.64 -32.07
C TRP A 62 -15.73 5.56 -33.25
N ILE A 63 -14.48 6.00 -33.37
CA ILE A 63 -14.01 6.78 -34.52
C ILE A 63 -13.99 5.93 -35.80
N ASN A 64 -13.52 4.68 -35.70
CA ASN A 64 -13.34 3.80 -36.87
C ASN A 64 -14.57 2.94 -37.19
N SER A 65 -15.54 2.88 -36.29
CA SER A 65 -16.79 2.14 -36.43
C SER A 65 -17.89 2.88 -35.68
N PRO A 66 -18.26 4.10 -36.13
CA PRO A 66 -19.35 4.84 -35.51
C PRO A 66 -20.61 3.98 -35.61
N PRO A 67 -21.38 3.80 -34.52
CA PRO A 67 -22.64 3.10 -34.64
C PRO A 67 -23.51 3.86 -35.63
N MET A 68 -24.17 3.11 -36.51
CA MET A 68 -25.26 3.68 -37.29
C MET A 68 -26.34 4.09 -36.29
N LEU A 69 -26.45 5.39 -36.04
CA LEU A 69 -27.65 5.98 -35.48
C LEU A 69 -28.73 5.69 -36.52
N GLU A 70 -29.51 4.61 -36.31
CA GLU A 70 -30.79 4.46 -36.98
C GLU A 70 -31.66 5.64 -36.51
N VAL A 71 -31.67 6.68 -37.33
CA VAL A 71 -32.61 7.78 -37.21
C VAL A 71 -33.98 7.20 -37.57
N MET A 72 -34.80 6.96 -36.55
CA MET A 72 -36.24 6.72 -36.71
C MET A 72 -36.96 7.98 -37.19
#